data_AF-A0AAW9I727-F1
#
_entry.id   AF-A0AAW9I727-F1
#
_cell.length_a   1.000
_cell.length_b   1.000
_cell.length_c   1.000
_cell.angle_alpha   90.00
_cell.angle_beta   90.00
_cell.angle_gamma   90.00
#
_symmetry.space_group_name_H-M   'P 1'
#
loop_
_entity.id
_entity.type
_entity.pdbx_description
1 polymer ?
#
loop_
_entity_poly.entity_id
_entity_poly.type
_entity_poly.pdbx_seq_one_letter_code
_entity_poly.pdbx_strand_id
1 'polypeptide(L)'
;SCKPVIENEFEFSKFDYLSKDQLKFIEVFIMCRGNIKDVERELGISYPTVRAKLDEVINSLGYKNSSKPLKTSTSDVINALEKGEISPQEAIERMKE
;
A
#
# COMPACT_ATOMS: atom_id res chain seq x y z
N SER A 1 12.15 -53.26 11.07
CA SER A 1 11.16 -52.17 11.18
C SER A 1 11.63 -51.00 10.35
N CYS A 2 11.00 -50.73 9.21
CA CYS A 2 11.31 -49.54 8.39
C CYS A 2 10.47 -48.35 8.87
N LYS A 3 11.11 -47.19 9.03
CA LYS A 3 10.42 -45.92 9.27
C LYS A 3 10.26 -45.21 7.92
N PRO A 4 9.08 -44.68 7.59
CA PRO A 4 8.93 -43.87 6.39
C PRO A 4 9.73 -42.57 6.56
N VAL A 5 10.51 -42.22 5.54
CA VAL A 5 11.14 -40.91 5.38
C VAL A 5 10.25 -40.14 4.41
N ILE A 6 9.79 -38.96 4.83
CA ILE A 6 9.03 -38.03 4.00
C ILE A 6 9.99 -36.91 3.63
N GLU A 7 10.38 -36.87 2.37
CA GLU A 7 11.15 -35.77 1.77
C GLU A 7 10.20 -34.96 0.90
N ASN A 8 10.20 -33.64 1.05
CA ASN A 8 9.42 -32.72 0.24
C ASN A 8 10.24 -31.44 0.01
N GLU A 9 10.25 -30.93 -1.22
CA GLU A 9 10.79 -29.61 -1.52
C GLU A 9 9.73 -28.56 -1.19
N PHE A 10 10.04 -27.70 -0.23
CA PHE A 10 9.21 -26.55 0.09
C PHE A 10 9.77 -25.34 -0.65
N GLU A 11 9.07 -24.88 -1.67
CA GLU A 11 9.31 -23.57 -2.24
C GLU A 11 8.47 -22.53 -1.52
N PHE A 12 9.13 -21.52 -0.95
CA PHE A 12 8.44 -20.36 -0.41
C PHE A 12 7.88 -19.52 -1.55
N SER A 13 6.59 -19.24 -1.50
CA SER A 13 5.97 -18.24 -2.34
C SER A 13 6.51 -16.85 -2.00
N LYS A 14 6.38 -15.90 -2.92
CA LYS A 14 6.73 -14.50 -2.66
C LYS A 14 5.95 -13.89 -1.49
N PHE A 15 4.75 -14.41 -1.22
CA PHE A 15 3.88 -13.92 -0.14
C PHE A 15 4.36 -14.36 1.24
N ASP A 16 5.18 -15.41 1.34
CA ASP A 16 5.75 -15.88 2.62
C ASP A 16 6.76 -14.88 3.20
N TYR A 17 7.27 -13.95 2.38
CA TYR A 17 8.16 -12.87 2.81
C TYR A 17 7.41 -11.62 3.31
N LEU A 18 6.08 -11.59 3.20
CA LEU A 18 5.28 -10.45 3.65
C LEU A 18 5.08 -10.48 5.16
N SER A 19 5.10 -9.29 5.77
CA SER A 19 4.73 -9.14 7.18
C SER A 19 3.24 -9.44 7.41
N LYS A 20 2.86 -9.68 8.66
CA LYS A 20 1.44 -9.88 9.03
C LYS A 20 0.55 -8.72 8.60
N ASP A 21 1.05 -7.50 8.74
CA ASP A 21 0.31 -6.29 8.35
C ASP A 21 0.16 -6.17 6.84
N GLN A 22 1.20 -6.57 6.09
CA GLN A 22 1.17 -6.61 4.63
C GLN A 22 0.21 -7.67 4.10
N LEU A 23 0.19 -8.86 4.70
CA LEU A 23 -0.77 -9.91 4.38
C LEU A 23 -2.21 -9.47 4.64
N LYS A 24 -2.47 -8.87 5.80
CA LYS A 24 -3.79 -8.33 6.13
C LYS A 24 -4.23 -7.22 5.17
N PHE A 25 -3.31 -6.34 4.79
CA PHE A 25 -3.58 -5.32 3.79
C PHE A 25 -3.98 -5.94 2.45
N ILE A 26 -3.25 -6.96 1.98
CA ILE A 26 -3.55 -7.63 0.70
C ILE A 26 -4.87 -8.38 0.72
N GLU A 27 -5.20 -9.04 1.83
CA GLU A 27 -6.50 -9.70 2.00
C GLU A 27 -7.65 -8.70 1.81
N VAL A 28 -7.58 -7.55 2.48
CA VAL A 28 -8.57 -6.47 2.32
C VAL A 28 -8.55 -5.87 0.92
N PHE A 29 -7.37 -5.64 0.35
CA PHE A 29 -7.23 -5.11 -1.01
C PHE A 29 -7.91 -6.01 -2.05
N ILE A 30 -7.72 -7.34 -1.95
CA ILE A 30 -8.34 -8.33 -2.83
C ILE A 30 -9.85 -8.39 -2.59
N MET A 31 -10.31 -8.38 -1.32
CA MET A 31 -11.74 -8.34 -0.97
C MET A 31 -12.43 -7.13 -1.61
N CYS A 32 -11.77 -5.97 -1.61
CA CYS A 32 -12.22 -4.74 -2.27
C CYS A 32 -11.98 -4.72 -3.79
N ARG A 33 -11.52 -5.83 -4.40
CA ARG A 33 -11.22 -5.95 -5.84
C ARG A 33 -10.22 -4.89 -6.35
N GLY A 34 -9.33 -4.44 -5.48
CA GLY A 34 -8.36 -3.39 -5.76
C GLY A 34 -8.93 -1.97 -5.81
N ASN A 35 -10.20 -1.76 -5.44
CA ASN A 35 -10.77 -0.41 -5.36
C ASN A 35 -10.21 0.33 -4.14
N ILE A 36 -9.31 1.30 -4.38
CA ILE A 36 -8.65 2.07 -3.33
C ILE A 36 -9.64 2.75 -2.39
N LYS A 37 -10.76 3.29 -2.91
CA LYS A 37 -11.77 3.97 -2.07
C LYS A 37 -12.49 3.01 -1.13
N ASP A 38 -12.71 1.78 -1.57
CA ASP A 38 -13.32 0.76 -0.72
C ASP A 38 -12.32 0.29 0.35
N VAL A 39 -11.03 0.18 0.00
CA VAL A 39 -9.96 -0.15 0.95
C VAL A 39 -9.76 0.95 2.00
N GLU A 40 -9.80 2.23 1.59
CA GLU A 40 -9.78 3.37 2.52
C GLU A 40 -10.91 3.24 3.55
N ARG A 41 -12.13 2.97 3.08
CA ARG A 41 -13.31 2.83 3.94
C ARG A 41 -13.20 1.62 4.87
N GLU A 42 -12.71 0.49 4.36
CA GLU A 42 -12.60 -0.76 5.12
C GLU A 42 -11.51 -0.67 6.21
N LEU A 43 -10.39 -0.01 5.91
CA LEU A 43 -9.26 0.13 6.83
C LEU A 43 -9.33 1.40 7.69
N GLY A 44 -10.20 2.35 7.38
CA GLY A 44 -10.31 3.63 8.08
C GLY A 44 -9.07 4.50 7.93
N ILE A 45 -8.36 4.40 6.81
CA ILE A 45 -7.13 5.16 6.53
C ILE A 45 -7.29 5.98 5.25
N SER A 46 -6.46 7.01 5.10
CA SER A 46 -6.53 7.89 3.92
C SER A 46 -5.94 7.23 2.67
N TYR A 47 -6.36 7.73 1.50
CA TYR A 47 -5.92 7.29 0.17
C TYR A 47 -4.39 7.21 0.04
N PRO A 48 -3.62 8.21 0.50
CA PRO A 48 -2.16 8.16 0.47
C PRO A 48 -1.61 7.02 1.32
N THR A 49 -2.24 6.72 2.46
CA THR A 49 -1.83 5.60 3.31
C THR A 49 -2.12 4.26 2.64
N VAL A 50 -3.27 4.10 1.97
CA VAL A 50 -3.56 2.88 1.18
C VAL A 50 -2.53 2.69 0.07
N ARG A 51 -2.22 3.77 -0.66
CA ARG A 51 -1.19 3.77 -1.71
C ARG A 51 0.18 3.39 -1.16
N ALA A 52 0.62 4.02 -0.08
CA ALA A 52 1.90 3.72 0.55
C ALA A 52 2.00 2.26 0.99
N LYS A 53 0.96 1.71 1.61
CA LYS A 53 0.89 0.28 1.97
C LYS A 53 0.94 -0.63 0.74
N LEU A 54 0.26 -0.26 -0.34
CA LEU A 54 0.34 -1.03 -1.59
C LEU A 54 1.75 -1.03 -2.17
N ASP A 55 2.41 0.14 -2.19
CA ASP A 55 3.79 0.26 -2.65
C ASP A 55 4.77 -0.53 -1.77
N GLU A 56 4.60 -0.51 -0.44
CA GLU A 56 5.37 -1.34 0.50
C GLU A 56 5.26 -2.83 0.18
N VAL A 57 4.03 -3.32 -0.09
CA VAL A 57 3.84 -4.74 -0.45
C VAL A 57 4.48 -5.05 -1.80
N ILE A 58 4.28 -4.20 -2.82
CA ILE A 58 4.85 -4.41 -4.15
C ILE A 58 6.38 -4.51 -4.08
N ASN A 59 7.00 -3.61 -3.29
CA ASN A 59 8.44 -3.64 -3.03
C ASN A 59 8.87 -4.92 -2.29
N SER A 60 8.10 -5.36 -1.30
CA SER A 60 8.38 -6.57 -0.52
C SER A 60 8.25 -7.85 -1.35
N LEU A 61 7.38 -7.85 -2.36
CA LEU A 61 7.27 -8.91 -3.37
C LEU A 61 8.41 -8.89 -4.41
N GLY A 62 9.36 -7.94 -4.30
CA GLY A 62 10.52 -7.82 -5.17
C GLY A 62 10.22 -7.12 -6.50
N TYR A 63 9.05 -6.52 -6.66
CA TYR A 63 8.72 -5.72 -7.83
C TYR A 63 9.16 -4.27 -7.57
N LYS A 64 10.20 -3.82 -8.27
CA LYS A 64 10.60 -2.41 -8.24
C LYS A 64 9.53 -1.60 -8.96
N ASN A 65 8.71 -0.88 -8.20
CA ASN A 65 7.91 0.19 -8.77
C ASN A 65 8.86 1.28 -9.25
N SER A 66 8.95 1.46 -10.56
CA SER A 66 9.54 2.66 -11.19
C SER A 66 8.62 3.89 -11.06
N SER A 67 7.64 3.86 -10.14
CA SER A 67 6.86 5.04 -9.80
C SER A 67 7.79 6.02 -9.08
N LYS A 68 7.96 7.18 -9.74
CA LYS A 68 8.65 8.36 -9.19
C LYS A 68 8.23 8.60 -7.74
N PRO A 69 9.12 9.19 -6.90
CA PRO A 69 8.78 9.57 -5.53
C PRO A 69 7.47 10.34 -5.55
N LEU A 70 6.60 10.05 -4.56
CA LEU A 70 5.29 10.67 -4.35
C LEU A 70 5.36 12.17 -4.64
N LYS A 71 4.98 12.57 -5.85
CA LYS A 71 4.55 13.94 -6.08
C LYS A 71 3.32 14.10 -5.21
N THR A 72 3.37 15.06 -4.29
CA THR A 72 2.30 15.45 -3.37
C THR A 72 0.98 15.31 -4.10
N SER A 73 0.17 14.31 -3.72
CA SER A 73 -1.06 14.05 -4.47
C SER A 73 -1.97 15.26 -4.27
N THR A 74 -2.68 15.70 -5.30
CA THR A 74 -3.58 16.86 -5.20
C THR A 74 -4.55 16.72 -4.02
N SER A 75 -4.93 15.49 -3.68
CA SER A 75 -5.72 15.15 -2.50
C SER A 75 -5.04 15.47 -1.17
N ASP A 76 -3.72 15.33 -1.06
CA ASP A 76 -2.95 15.70 0.15
C ASP A 76 -2.96 17.21 0.36
N VAL A 77 -2.80 17.95 -0.74
CA VAL A 77 -2.87 19.41 -0.73
C VAL A 77 -4.27 19.88 -0.33
N ILE A 78 -5.31 19.23 -0.85
CA ILE A 78 -6.71 19.54 -0.49
C ILE A 78 -6.98 19.23 0.99
N ASN A 79 -6.55 18.07 1.50
CA ASN A 79 -6.75 17.70 2.91
C ASN A 79 -6.02 18.66 3.87
N ALA A 80 -4.79 19.06 3.55
CA ALA A 80 -4.02 20.01 4.36
C ALA A 80 -4.65 21.41 4.33
N LEU A 81 -5.27 21.79 3.20
CA LEU A 81 -6.03 23.05 3.08
C LEU A 81 -7.31 23.02 3.93
N GLU A 82 -8.06 21.91 3.90
CA GLU A 82 -9.28 21.74 4.71
C GLU A 82 -9.01 21.77 6.22
N LYS A 83 -7.85 21.23 6.64
CA LYS A 83 -7.42 21.27 8.05
C LYS A 83 -6.80 22.60 8.48
N GLY A 84 -6.58 23.53 7.55
CA GLY A 84 -5.91 24.81 7.82
C GLY A 84 -4.41 24.68 8.10
N GLU A 85 -3.80 23.54 7.75
CA GLU A 85 -2.37 23.28 7.93
C GLU A 85 -1.51 24.01 6.88
N ILE A 86 -2.11 24.36 5.74
CA ILE A 86 -1.49 25.16 4.68
C ILE A 86 -2.41 26.30 4.23
N SER A 87 -1.82 27.38 3.73
CA SER A 87 -2.60 28.49 3.17
C SER A 87 -3.14 28.17 1.77
N PRO A 88 -4.23 28.83 1.31
CA PRO A 88 -4.72 28.69 -0.07
C PRO A 88 -3.66 29.01 -1.13
N GLN A 89 -2.73 29.93 -0.82
CA GLN A 89 -1.64 30.31 -1.72
C GLN A 89 -0.60 29.19 -1.84
N GLU A 90 -0.25 28.58 -0.71
CA GLU A 90 0.69 27.45 -0.63
C GLU A 90 0.12 26.18 -1.26
N ALA A 91 -1.20 25.97 -1.18
CA ALA A 91 -1.89 24.90 -1.88
C ALA A 91 -1.78 25.06 -3.41
N ILE A 92 -1.98 26.27 -3.94
CA ILE A 92 -1.89 26.55 -5.38
C ILE A 92 -0.46 26.32 -5.89
N GLU A 93 0.55 26.66 -5.10
CA GLU A 93 1.96 26.48 -5.47
C GLU A 93 2.33 24.98 -5.54
N ARG A 94 1.92 24.20 -4.54
CA ARG A 94 2.12 22.73 -4.51
C ARG A 94 1.34 21.97 -5.60
N MET A 95 0.34 22.60 -6.22
CA MET A 95 -0.45 22.03 -7.32
C MET A 95 0.07 22.37 -8.73
N LYS A 96 1.02 23.31 -8.85
CA LYS A 96 1.55 23.77 -10.15
C LYS A 96 2.76 22.97 -10.66
N GLU A 97 3.32 22.07 -9.86
CA GLU A 97 4.40 21.12 -10.23
C GLU A 97 3.90 19.72 -10.60
#